data_AF-A0A924NXC5-F1
#
_entry.id   AF-A0A924NXC5-F1
#
_cell.length_a   1.000
_cell.length_b   1.000
_cell.length_c   1.000
_cell.angle_alpha   90.00
_cell.angle_beta   90.00
_cell.angle_gamma   90.00
#
_symmetry.space_group_name_H-M   'P 1'
#
loop_
_entity.id
_entity.type
_entity.pdbx_description
1 polymer ?
#
loop_
_entity_poly.entity_id
_entity_poly.type
_entity_poly.pdbx_seq_one_letter_code
_entity_poly.pdbx_strand_id
1 'polypeptide(L)'
;MHKTGVVVVAAGLCLSMAACKKLVDVEPKTVVGAANMYRNVFDADAAVIGVYGKVMQLAKPYLLMNELRGDLMDITTNADVNMRQLSEQTTTVNNPLIDPKPFYEVIVNCNDVLANFKKMYAQNKLKEAEFNQRYSDIGAIRSWVYLQLGIHFGNIPYVTNPLVQASDLKDASNFPMIALPALIDSLAAFTEKLPFIEDYPGGTTLQTVVDGYSTQKFFINKNVLLGDLYLWQGQYDKAADRYKKVMEVIGSTGVGEQFLNQYRISSFANAGVGYSRAFDATSLVYTNGWRYLFERPQVDNEFNWEMIWSLPFDKNFEPVNPFIDMFSPSGGSYLVQPAQQAIDNWNSQAQVYTITPNTATAAEILRDNFPWDARGAFTYKLINGKPVIMKYLYNYLGANNLPVSTFSKPGKWFLTRAATLHLHYSEAANRAGKYKLAYALVNKGINYHYDPLPGNNRIGDVTNIQQTFLPWPYDFDAREGDGPAFRNTWYRNIGIRGRANLKPVTLPLTDSVTNVENMIIAENALELAYEGQRWSDLLRVAIRRNDPAFIADKIYDKLRKSGLSAGAANGARSKLMSKDWFLPFKF
;
A
#
# COMPACT_ATOMS: atom_id res chain seq x y z
N MET A 1 -50.12 -60.24 0.58
CA MET A 1 -49.10 -59.42 1.25
C MET A 1 -48.37 -58.59 0.20
N HIS A 2 -48.16 -57.31 0.49
CA HIS A 2 -47.80 -56.17 -0.37
C HIS A 2 -46.65 -56.44 -1.37
N LYS A 3 -46.86 -56.24 -2.69
CA LYS A 3 -46.57 -55.01 -3.50
C LYS A 3 -45.15 -54.45 -3.21
N THR A 4 -44.26 -54.28 -4.18
CA THR A 4 -44.38 -53.24 -5.24
C THR A 4 -43.44 -53.53 -6.41
N GLY A 5 -43.94 -53.34 -7.64
CA GLY A 5 -43.20 -53.47 -8.88
C GLY A 5 -42.45 -52.20 -9.28
N VAL A 6 -41.38 -52.41 -10.05
CA VAL A 6 -40.59 -51.37 -10.72
C VAL A 6 -41.08 -51.26 -12.16
N VAL A 7 -41.52 -50.06 -12.57
CA VAL A 7 -41.74 -49.70 -13.97
C VAL A 7 -41.08 -48.34 -14.22
N VAL A 8 -40.34 -48.32 -15.33
CA VAL A 8 -39.53 -47.25 -15.92
C VAL A 8 -40.43 -46.25 -16.68
N VAL A 9 -40.01 -44.98 -16.85
CA VAL A 9 -39.94 -44.21 -18.12
C VAL A 9 -40.02 -42.68 -17.94
N ALA A 10 -38.94 -42.03 -18.40
CA ALA A 10 -38.77 -40.77 -19.16
C ALA A 10 -39.27 -39.39 -18.68
N ALA A 11 -38.27 -38.48 -18.70
CA ALA A 11 -38.20 -37.19 -19.39
C ALA A 11 -39.17 -36.04 -19.04
N GLY A 12 -38.56 -34.90 -18.71
CA GLY A 12 -39.20 -33.59 -18.69
C GLY A 12 -38.22 -32.47 -18.39
N LEU A 13 -37.48 -32.02 -19.41
CA LEU A 13 -36.79 -30.73 -19.40
C LEU A 13 -37.84 -29.61 -19.29
N CYS A 14 -37.68 -28.69 -18.34
CA CYS A 14 -38.19 -27.33 -18.47
C CYS A 14 -37.20 -26.36 -17.83
N LEU A 15 -36.57 -25.57 -18.71
CA LEU A 15 -35.86 -24.34 -18.39
C LEU A 15 -36.86 -23.30 -17.87
N SER A 16 -36.57 -22.72 -16.71
CA SER A 16 -36.97 -21.34 -16.43
C SER A 16 -35.94 -20.68 -15.53
N MET A 17 -35.50 -19.51 -15.98
CA MET A 17 -34.45 -18.66 -15.44
C MET A 17 -34.81 -18.12 -14.04
N ALA A 18 -33.90 -18.29 -13.09
CA ALA A 18 -33.74 -17.41 -11.93
C ALA A 18 -32.25 -17.41 -11.56
N ALA A 19 -31.63 -16.24 -11.69
CA ALA A 19 -30.22 -15.98 -11.43
C ALA A 19 -29.86 -16.13 -9.93
N CYS A 20 -28.55 -16.32 -9.68
CA CYS A 20 -27.85 -16.39 -8.38
C CYS A 20 -27.72 -17.79 -7.75
N LYS A 21 -26.92 -18.65 -8.41
CA LYS A 21 -26.16 -19.73 -7.75
C LYS A 21 -24.70 -19.59 -8.20
N LYS A 22 -23.81 -19.12 -7.31
CA LYS A 22 -22.34 -19.34 -7.28
C LYS A 22 -21.66 -18.40 -6.24
N LEU A 23 -22.23 -18.35 -5.04
CA LEU A 23 -21.61 -17.78 -3.82
C LEU A 23 -21.61 -18.80 -2.68
N VAL A 24 -21.91 -20.06 -3.00
CA VAL A 24 -22.22 -21.13 -2.04
C VAL A 24 -21.49 -22.39 -2.47
N ASP A 25 -20.16 -22.34 -2.41
CA ASP A 25 -19.30 -23.51 -2.21
C ASP A 25 -18.25 -23.15 -1.14
N VAL A 26 -18.71 -22.50 -0.06
CA VAL A 26 -18.03 -22.60 1.22
C VAL A 26 -18.74 -23.74 1.93
N GLU A 27 -18.14 -24.93 1.91
CA GLU A 27 -18.67 -26.03 2.71
C GLU A 27 -18.81 -25.56 4.17
N PRO A 28 -19.98 -25.74 4.81
CA PRO A 28 -20.08 -25.56 6.25
C PRO A 28 -19.03 -26.47 6.88
N LYS A 29 -18.05 -25.90 7.60
CA LYS A 29 -17.13 -26.72 8.40
C LYS A 29 -18.01 -27.58 9.29
N THR A 30 -17.98 -28.90 9.06
CA THR A 30 -18.76 -29.84 9.86
C THR A 30 -18.45 -29.61 11.33
N VAL A 31 -19.48 -29.70 12.18
CA VAL A 31 -19.36 -29.48 13.64
C VAL A 31 -18.22 -30.30 14.27
N VAL A 32 -17.85 -31.41 13.64
CA VAL A 32 -16.74 -32.30 14.01
C VAL A 32 -15.35 -31.67 13.74
N GLY A 33 -15.19 -30.87 12.68
CA GLY A 33 -13.94 -30.15 12.38
C GLY A 33 -13.69 -28.96 13.30
N ALA A 34 -14.76 -28.28 13.75
CA ALA A 34 -14.67 -27.18 14.71
C ALA A 34 -14.30 -27.65 16.13
N ALA A 35 -14.71 -28.86 16.53
CA ALA A 35 -14.37 -29.43 17.84
C ALA A 35 -12.86 -29.72 18.02
N ASN A 36 -12.14 -29.95 16.92
CA ASN A 36 -10.70 -30.22 16.90
C ASN A 36 -9.84 -28.99 16.57
N MET A 37 -10.45 -27.86 16.22
CA MET A 37 -9.78 -26.58 15.94
C MET A 37 -9.93 -25.66 17.18
N TYR A 38 -9.02 -24.69 17.37
CA TYR A 38 -9.07 -23.71 18.48
C TYR A 38 -8.91 -24.30 19.90
N ARG A 39 -7.95 -25.22 20.08
CA ARG A 39 -7.65 -25.84 21.39
C ARG A 39 -6.61 -25.07 22.18
N ASN A 40 -5.66 -24.42 21.51
CA ASN A 40 -4.54 -23.72 22.13
C ASN A 40 -4.04 -22.57 21.24
N VAL A 41 -3.01 -21.86 21.73
CA VAL A 41 -2.39 -20.71 21.07
C VAL A 41 -1.88 -21.01 19.64
N PHE A 42 -1.37 -22.22 19.38
CA PHE A 42 -0.86 -22.59 18.06
C PHE A 42 -1.98 -22.83 17.04
N ASP A 43 -3.11 -23.40 17.47
CA ASP A 43 -4.30 -23.48 16.62
C ASP A 43 -4.82 -22.07 16.28
N ALA A 44 -4.70 -21.11 17.21
CA ALA A 44 -5.05 -19.72 16.97
C ALA A 44 -4.07 -19.03 16.00
N ASP A 45 -2.77 -19.31 16.09
CA ASP A 45 -1.76 -18.84 15.11
C ASP A 45 -2.05 -19.35 13.71
N ALA A 46 -2.35 -20.65 13.58
CA ALA A 46 -2.73 -21.25 12.32
C ALA A 46 -3.99 -20.59 11.73
N ALA A 47 -4.96 -20.21 12.57
CA ALA A 47 -6.14 -19.48 12.12
C ALA A 47 -5.79 -18.07 11.60
N VAL A 48 -4.87 -17.35 12.25
CA VAL A 48 -4.37 -16.06 11.75
C VAL A 48 -3.69 -16.22 10.40
N ILE A 49 -2.74 -17.14 10.29
CA ILE A 49 -2.03 -17.41 9.03
C ILE A 49 -3.00 -17.84 7.92
N GLY A 50 -4.01 -18.65 8.24
CA GLY A 50 -5.05 -19.05 7.30
C GLY A 50 -5.85 -17.88 6.72
N VAL A 51 -6.16 -16.85 7.53
CA VAL A 51 -6.79 -15.61 7.05
C VAL A 51 -5.84 -14.85 6.11
N TYR A 52 -4.56 -14.74 6.46
CA TYR A 52 -3.57 -14.07 5.59
C TYR A 52 -3.35 -14.80 4.26
N GLY A 53 -3.40 -16.13 4.24
CA GLY A 53 -3.39 -16.90 2.99
C GLY A 53 -4.55 -16.55 2.06
N LYS A 54 -5.75 -16.24 2.61
CA LYS A 54 -6.88 -15.72 1.83
C LYS A 54 -6.65 -14.27 1.39
N VAL A 55 -6.09 -13.42 2.25
CA VAL A 55 -5.72 -12.03 1.89
C VAL A 55 -4.79 -12.02 0.67
N MET A 56 -3.84 -12.94 0.57
CA MET A 56 -2.93 -13.03 -0.56
C MET A 56 -3.63 -13.26 -1.91
N GLN A 57 -4.81 -13.89 -1.92
CA GLN A 57 -5.62 -14.06 -3.13
C GLN A 57 -6.16 -12.72 -3.66
N LEU A 58 -6.20 -11.69 -2.80
CA LEU A 58 -6.62 -10.35 -3.17
C LEU A 58 -5.53 -9.55 -3.91
N ALA A 59 -4.30 -10.05 -4.01
CA ALA A 59 -3.18 -9.29 -4.57
C ALA A 59 -3.44 -8.76 -6.00
N LYS A 60 -3.96 -9.62 -6.90
CA LYS A 60 -4.31 -9.24 -8.28
C LYS A 60 -5.48 -8.23 -8.34
N PRO A 61 -6.66 -8.51 -7.77
CA PRO A 61 -7.77 -7.56 -7.82
C PRO A 61 -7.44 -6.25 -7.11
N TYR A 62 -6.77 -6.28 -5.95
CA TYR A 62 -6.33 -5.08 -5.24
C TYR A 62 -5.47 -4.17 -6.12
N LEU A 63 -4.44 -4.75 -6.76
CA LEU A 63 -3.51 -3.95 -7.55
C LEU A 63 -4.18 -3.40 -8.81
N LEU A 64 -4.97 -4.21 -9.52
CA LEU A 64 -5.68 -3.76 -10.73
C LEU A 64 -6.69 -2.66 -10.42
N MET A 65 -7.51 -2.80 -9.36
CA MET A 65 -8.49 -1.78 -9.01
C MET A 65 -7.84 -0.48 -8.53
N ASN A 66 -6.66 -0.54 -7.90
CA ASN A 66 -5.99 0.67 -7.41
C ASN A 66 -5.06 1.33 -8.43
N GLU A 67 -4.47 0.60 -9.37
CA GLU A 67 -3.51 1.16 -10.32
C GLU A 67 -4.06 1.28 -11.74
N LEU A 68 -4.77 0.26 -12.25
CA LEU A 68 -5.24 0.27 -13.65
C LEU A 68 -6.38 1.27 -13.86
N ARG A 69 -7.19 1.51 -12.83
CA ARG A 69 -8.20 2.59 -12.82
C ARG A 69 -7.57 3.98 -12.68
N GLY A 70 -6.34 4.06 -12.17
CA GLY A 70 -5.59 5.30 -12.01
C GLY A 70 -4.94 5.78 -13.30
N ASP A 71 -4.06 6.78 -13.16
CA ASP A 71 -3.37 7.48 -14.24
C ASP A 71 -2.00 6.88 -14.61
N LEU A 72 -1.45 5.96 -13.80
CA LEU A 72 -0.07 5.50 -13.96
C LEU A 72 0.09 4.19 -14.73
N MET A 73 -0.89 3.29 -14.68
CA MET A 73 -0.82 1.98 -15.33
C MET A 73 -1.74 1.92 -16.54
N ASP A 74 -1.31 1.25 -17.60
CA ASP A 74 -2.10 1.02 -18.80
C ASP A 74 -2.11 -0.45 -19.23
N ILE A 75 -3.07 -0.80 -20.09
CA ILE A 75 -3.17 -2.14 -20.66
C ILE A 75 -2.15 -2.34 -21.79
N THR A 76 -1.77 -3.59 -22.03
CA THR A 76 -1.05 -3.99 -23.23
C THR A 76 -2.02 -4.51 -24.30
N THR A 77 -1.51 -4.88 -25.46
CA THR A 77 -2.28 -5.59 -26.50
C THR A 77 -2.77 -6.97 -26.06
N ASN A 78 -2.19 -7.54 -25.00
CA ASN A 78 -2.55 -8.87 -24.47
C ASN A 78 -3.69 -8.81 -23.45
N ALA A 79 -4.06 -7.62 -22.99
CA ALA A 79 -5.14 -7.44 -22.01
C ALA A 79 -6.49 -7.84 -22.59
N ASP A 80 -7.31 -8.50 -21.77
CA ASP A 80 -8.66 -8.89 -22.16
C ASP A 80 -9.64 -7.70 -22.14
N VAL A 81 -10.87 -7.96 -22.58
CA VAL A 81 -11.95 -6.96 -22.58
C VAL A 81 -12.28 -6.45 -21.17
N ASN A 82 -12.09 -7.27 -20.13
CA ASN A 82 -12.44 -6.92 -18.76
C ASN A 82 -11.45 -5.90 -18.19
N MET A 83 -10.14 -6.10 -18.46
CA MET A 83 -9.08 -5.17 -18.10
C MET A 83 -9.21 -3.86 -18.88
N ARG A 84 -9.60 -3.95 -20.15
CA ARG A 84 -9.90 -2.78 -20.97
C ARG A 84 -11.03 -1.94 -20.37
N GLN A 85 -12.15 -2.58 -20.03
CA GLN A 85 -13.27 -1.91 -19.37
C GLN A 85 -12.89 -1.27 -18.03
N LEU A 86 -11.95 -1.87 -17.29
CA LEU A 86 -11.44 -1.32 -16.04
C LEU A 86 -10.57 -0.08 -16.26
N SER A 87 -9.65 -0.14 -17.23
CA SER A 87 -8.77 0.97 -17.60
C SER A 87 -9.54 2.18 -18.15
N GLU A 88 -10.53 1.92 -19.00
CA GLU A 88 -11.29 2.93 -19.75
C GLU A 88 -12.52 3.46 -18.99
N GLN A 89 -12.69 3.11 -17.70
CA GLN A 89 -13.82 3.53 -16.84
C GLN A 89 -15.22 3.07 -17.32
N THR A 90 -15.29 2.04 -18.15
CA THR A 90 -16.53 1.48 -18.74
C THR A 90 -16.93 0.14 -18.12
N THR A 91 -16.44 -0.14 -16.90
CA THR A 91 -16.69 -1.41 -16.20
C THR A 91 -18.18 -1.68 -15.98
N THR A 92 -18.59 -2.91 -16.28
CA THR A 92 -19.96 -3.39 -16.06
C THR A 92 -20.03 -4.31 -14.85
N VAL A 93 -21.24 -4.48 -14.30
CA VAL A 93 -21.51 -5.32 -13.12
C VAL A 93 -21.13 -6.80 -13.28
N ASN A 94 -20.96 -7.28 -14.51
CA ASN A 94 -20.59 -8.67 -14.79
C ASN A 94 -19.08 -8.85 -15.05
N ASN A 95 -18.28 -7.79 -14.91
CA ASN A 95 -16.84 -7.87 -15.10
C ASN A 95 -16.21 -8.68 -13.94
N PRO A 96 -15.52 -9.81 -14.23
CA PRO A 96 -15.01 -10.71 -13.20
C PRO A 96 -13.88 -10.10 -12.37
N LEU A 97 -13.22 -9.03 -12.85
CA LEU A 97 -12.16 -8.36 -12.09
C LEU A 97 -12.69 -7.59 -10.89
N ILE A 98 -14.00 -7.30 -10.87
CA ILE A 98 -14.67 -6.57 -9.80
C ILE A 98 -15.58 -7.46 -8.95
N ASP A 99 -15.40 -8.78 -9.01
CA ASP A 99 -16.12 -9.70 -8.14
C ASP A 99 -15.76 -9.41 -6.66
N PRO A 100 -16.72 -8.99 -5.81
CA PRO A 100 -16.44 -8.69 -4.42
C PRO A 100 -16.29 -9.97 -3.55
N LYS A 101 -16.63 -11.15 -4.07
CA LYS A 101 -16.63 -12.40 -3.28
C LYS A 101 -15.31 -12.72 -2.59
N PRO A 102 -14.13 -12.61 -3.23
CA PRO A 102 -12.88 -12.92 -2.54
C PRO A 102 -12.65 -12.02 -1.32
N PHE A 103 -13.08 -10.76 -1.39
CA PHE A 103 -12.99 -9.83 -0.25
C PHE A 103 -13.96 -10.25 0.87
N TYR A 104 -15.21 -10.62 0.53
CA TYR A 104 -16.17 -11.12 1.51
C TYR A 104 -15.77 -12.47 2.11
N GLU A 105 -15.08 -13.33 1.35
CA GLU A 105 -14.52 -14.57 1.88
C GLU A 105 -13.53 -14.29 3.01
N VAL A 106 -12.63 -13.32 2.84
CA VAL A 106 -11.73 -12.89 3.91
C VAL A 106 -12.53 -12.36 5.10
N ILE A 107 -13.52 -11.48 4.88
CA ILE A 107 -14.35 -10.90 5.93
C ILE A 107 -15.09 -11.97 6.76
N VAL A 108 -15.73 -12.94 6.11
CA VAL A 108 -16.48 -13.99 6.79
C VAL A 108 -15.54 -14.87 7.61
N ASN A 109 -14.35 -15.19 7.08
CA ASN A 109 -13.32 -15.89 7.85
C ASN A 109 -12.84 -15.06 9.04
N CYS A 110 -12.64 -13.76 8.89
CA CYS A 110 -12.33 -12.88 10.02
C CYS A 110 -13.44 -12.91 11.08
N ASN A 111 -14.72 -12.86 10.68
CA ASN A 111 -15.85 -12.90 11.63
C ASN A 111 -15.87 -14.22 12.43
N ASP A 112 -15.68 -15.36 11.76
CA ASP A 112 -15.59 -16.67 12.42
C ASP A 112 -14.40 -16.73 13.40
N VAL A 113 -13.21 -16.32 12.95
CA VAL A 113 -11.99 -16.37 13.77
C VAL A 113 -12.12 -15.45 15.00
N LEU A 114 -12.63 -14.23 14.84
CA LEU A 114 -12.87 -13.30 15.96
C LEU A 114 -13.85 -13.88 16.99
N ALA A 115 -14.93 -14.53 16.51
CA ALA A 115 -15.90 -15.18 17.39
C ALA A 115 -15.26 -16.35 18.16
N ASN A 116 -14.43 -17.16 17.50
CA ASN A 116 -13.76 -18.28 18.14
C ASN A 116 -12.65 -17.84 19.10
N PHE A 117 -11.90 -16.77 18.82
CA PHE A 117 -10.93 -16.21 19.77
C PHE A 117 -11.60 -15.73 21.06
N LYS A 118 -12.78 -15.10 20.98
CA LYS A 118 -13.56 -14.73 22.17
C LYS A 118 -13.93 -15.96 23.00
N LYS A 119 -14.36 -17.05 22.35
CA LYS A 119 -14.68 -18.33 23.02
C LYS A 119 -13.43 -18.94 23.66
N MET A 120 -12.30 -18.97 22.95
CA MET A 120 -11.03 -19.49 23.48
C MET A 120 -10.58 -18.72 24.72
N TYR A 121 -10.65 -17.39 24.68
CA TYR A 121 -10.30 -16.55 25.82
C TYR A 121 -11.23 -16.78 27.02
N ALA A 122 -12.56 -16.82 26.79
CA ALA A 122 -13.53 -17.13 27.84
C ALA A 122 -13.36 -18.54 28.44
N GLN A 123 -12.78 -19.47 27.69
CA GLN A 123 -12.47 -20.84 28.13
C GLN A 123 -11.05 -20.98 28.69
N ASN A 124 -10.31 -19.88 28.92
CA ASN A 124 -8.93 -19.86 29.40
C ASN A 124 -7.93 -20.64 28.50
N LYS A 125 -8.23 -20.79 27.20
CA LYS A 125 -7.34 -21.41 26.21
C LYS A 125 -6.30 -20.45 25.63
N LEU A 126 -6.53 -19.14 25.81
CA LEU A 126 -5.60 -18.07 25.46
C LEU A 126 -5.41 -17.20 26.69
N LYS A 127 -4.16 -16.78 26.94
CA LYS A 127 -3.87 -15.70 27.88
C LYS A 127 -4.35 -14.36 27.29
N GLU A 128 -4.52 -13.36 28.13
CA GLU A 128 -4.96 -12.02 27.70
C GLU A 128 -4.06 -11.43 26.62
N ALA A 129 -2.74 -11.46 26.81
CA ALA A 129 -1.79 -10.96 25.81
C ALA A 129 -1.87 -11.74 24.48
N GLU A 130 -2.07 -13.06 24.55
CA GLU A 130 -2.20 -13.92 23.37
C GLU A 130 -3.50 -13.63 22.60
N PHE A 131 -4.61 -13.44 23.33
CA PHE A 131 -5.89 -13.04 22.76
C PHE A 131 -5.82 -11.66 22.13
N ASN A 132 -5.28 -10.66 22.85
CA ASN A 132 -5.25 -9.27 22.40
C ASN A 132 -4.51 -9.12 21.08
N GLN A 133 -3.33 -9.74 20.95
CA GLN A 133 -2.53 -9.71 19.73
C GLN A 133 -3.29 -10.27 18.51
N ARG A 134 -3.78 -11.52 18.62
CA ARG A 134 -4.44 -12.23 17.50
C ARG A 134 -5.79 -11.64 17.14
N TYR A 135 -6.57 -11.24 18.14
CA TYR A 135 -7.85 -10.59 17.92
C TYR A 135 -7.67 -9.27 17.18
N SER A 136 -6.65 -8.48 17.55
CA SER A 136 -6.31 -7.26 16.85
C SER A 136 -5.84 -7.46 15.41
N ASP A 137 -5.04 -8.49 15.12
CA ASP A 137 -4.62 -8.79 13.74
C ASP A 137 -5.81 -9.02 12.82
N ILE A 138 -6.69 -9.92 13.23
CA ILE A 138 -7.86 -10.30 12.45
C ILE A 138 -8.84 -9.13 12.36
N GLY A 139 -9.02 -8.39 13.45
CA GLY A 139 -9.86 -7.19 13.46
C GLY A 139 -9.35 -6.12 12.49
N ALA A 140 -8.05 -5.84 12.50
CA ALA A 140 -7.42 -4.86 11.64
C ALA A 140 -7.48 -5.27 10.16
N ILE A 141 -7.22 -6.54 9.83
CA ILE A 141 -7.37 -7.04 8.46
C ILE A 141 -8.81 -6.91 7.97
N ARG A 142 -9.80 -7.28 8.80
CA ARG A 142 -11.21 -7.12 8.44
C ARG A 142 -11.52 -5.65 8.13
N SER A 143 -11.06 -4.72 8.97
CA SER A 143 -11.23 -3.29 8.73
C SER A 143 -10.59 -2.83 7.43
N TRP A 144 -9.36 -3.26 7.14
CA TRP A 144 -8.66 -2.92 5.92
C TRP A 144 -9.38 -3.46 4.66
N VAL A 145 -9.83 -4.71 4.68
CA VAL A 145 -10.58 -5.31 3.55
C VAL A 145 -11.89 -4.56 3.30
N TYR A 146 -12.61 -4.18 4.36
CA TYR A 146 -13.80 -3.34 4.24
C TYR A 146 -13.49 -1.96 3.65
N LEU A 147 -12.40 -1.32 4.06
CA LEU A 147 -11.96 -0.06 3.49
C LEU A 147 -11.71 -0.19 1.99
N GLN A 148 -11.04 -1.26 1.55
CA GLN A 148 -10.81 -1.51 0.12
C GLN A 148 -12.13 -1.66 -0.66
N LEU A 149 -13.08 -2.43 -0.14
CA LEU A 149 -14.41 -2.55 -0.75
C LEU A 149 -15.13 -1.19 -0.80
N GLY A 150 -15.11 -0.42 0.29
CA GLY A 150 -15.74 0.89 0.35
C GLY A 150 -15.18 1.87 -0.68
N ILE A 151 -13.85 1.93 -0.81
CA ILE A 151 -13.14 2.80 -1.77
C ILE A 151 -13.57 2.50 -3.22
N HIS A 152 -13.81 1.23 -3.53
CA HIS A 152 -14.12 0.80 -4.88
C HIS A 152 -15.60 0.83 -5.22
N PHE A 153 -16.48 0.47 -4.28
CA PHE A 153 -17.91 0.29 -4.56
C PHE A 153 -18.81 1.36 -3.93
N GLY A 154 -18.31 2.17 -2.99
CA GLY A 154 -19.00 3.32 -2.41
C GLY A 154 -20.16 3.00 -1.46
N ASN A 155 -20.90 1.92 -1.70
CA ASN A 155 -21.97 1.43 -0.84
C ASN A 155 -21.97 -0.10 -0.85
N ILE A 156 -21.79 -0.73 0.32
CA ILE A 156 -21.55 -2.19 0.43
C ILE A 156 -22.28 -2.79 1.62
N PRO A 157 -22.57 -4.10 1.63
CA PRO A 157 -23.01 -4.83 2.83
C PRO A 157 -21.98 -4.82 3.96
N TYR A 158 -22.40 -4.47 5.17
CA TYR A 158 -21.57 -4.49 6.37
C TYR A 158 -21.97 -5.64 7.29
N VAL A 159 -21.18 -6.71 7.24
CA VAL A 159 -21.44 -8.00 7.89
C VAL A 159 -20.36 -8.26 8.93
N THR A 160 -20.73 -8.14 10.21
CA THR A 160 -19.77 -8.33 11.33
C THR A 160 -20.07 -9.58 12.17
N ASN A 161 -21.22 -10.20 11.95
CA ASN A 161 -21.64 -11.43 12.62
C ASN A 161 -20.99 -12.65 11.94
N PRO A 162 -20.66 -13.72 12.71
CA PRO A 162 -20.30 -15.00 12.12
C PRO A 162 -21.55 -15.62 11.47
N LEU A 163 -21.49 -15.90 10.16
CA LEU A 163 -22.56 -16.58 9.42
C LEU A 163 -22.36 -18.09 9.55
N VAL A 164 -22.97 -18.71 10.57
CA VAL A 164 -22.67 -20.09 10.98
C VAL A 164 -23.63 -21.09 10.32
N GLN A 165 -24.86 -20.68 10.04
CA GLN A 165 -25.89 -21.54 9.45
C GLN A 165 -26.31 -21.07 8.06
N ALA A 166 -26.77 -22.01 7.23
CA ALA A 166 -27.28 -21.70 5.89
C ALA A 166 -28.49 -20.75 5.92
N SER A 167 -29.24 -20.69 7.03
CA SER A 167 -30.30 -19.70 7.26
C SER A 167 -29.77 -18.27 7.35
N ASP A 168 -28.58 -18.06 7.90
CA ASP A 168 -28.00 -16.74 8.10
C ASP A 168 -27.73 -16.05 6.75
N LEU A 169 -27.41 -16.84 5.72
CA LEU A 169 -27.21 -16.39 4.34
C LEU A 169 -28.51 -16.00 3.62
N LYS A 170 -29.66 -16.46 4.11
CA LYS A 170 -30.98 -16.16 3.53
C LYS A 170 -31.66 -14.96 4.19
N ASP A 171 -31.19 -14.56 5.36
CA ASP A 171 -31.72 -13.42 6.09
C ASP A 171 -31.07 -12.12 5.60
N ALA A 172 -31.84 -11.33 4.84
CA ALA A 172 -31.39 -10.06 4.29
C ALA A 172 -31.01 -9.03 5.37
N SER A 173 -31.52 -9.18 6.61
CA SER A 173 -31.18 -8.27 7.71
C SER A 173 -29.73 -8.40 8.17
N ASN A 174 -29.06 -9.52 7.85
CA ASN A 174 -27.63 -9.73 8.12
C ASN A 174 -26.71 -8.94 7.16
N PHE A 175 -27.25 -8.31 6.12
CA PHE A 175 -26.50 -7.64 5.06
C PHE A 175 -26.88 -6.15 4.93
N PRO A 176 -26.83 -5.35 6.01
CA PRO A 176 -27.17 -3.93 5.93
C PRO A 176 -26.17 -3.20 5.04
N MET A 177 -26.69 -2.40 4.09
CA MET A 177 -25.84 -1.56 3.24
C MET A 177 -25.31 -0.36 4.03
N ILE A 178 -24.04 -0.03 3.81
CA ILE A 178 -23.38 1.14 4.40
C ILE A 178 -22.62 1.92 3.33
N ALA A 179 -22.83 3.23 3.30
CA ALA A 179 -22.11 4.14 2.41
C ALA A 179 -20.69 4.42 2.95
N LEU A 180 -19.75 4.70 2.05
CA LEU A 180 -18.33 4.88 2.36
C LEU A 180 -18.05 5.83 3.54
N PRO A 181 -18.66 7.02 3.68
CA PRO A 181 -18.41 7.88 4.84
C PRO A 181 -18.76 7.22 6.18
N ALA A 182 -19.97 6.64 6.28
CA ALA A 182 -20.42 5.95 7.50
C ALA A 182 -19.64 4.64 7.75
N LEU A 183 -19.19 3.98 6.68
CA LEU A 183 -18.30 2.83 6.77
C LEU A 183 -16.98 3.24 7.41
N ILE A 184 -16.33 4.29 6.91
CA ILE A 184 -15.07 4.80 7.46
C ILE A 184 -15.24 5.10 8.96
N ASP A 185 -16.33 5.75 9.35
CA ASP A 185 -16.62 6.04 10.77
C ASP A 185 -16.74 4.76 11.61
N SER A 186 -17.46 3.76 11.10
CA SER A 186 -17.62 2.47 11.75
C SER A 186 -16.29 1.72 11.87
N LEU A 187 -15.47 1.75 10.82
CA LEU A 187 -14.16 1.12 10.78
C LEU A 187 -13.17 1.78 11.74
N ALA A 188 -13.15 3.12 11.80
CA ALA A 188 -12.31 3.86 12.74
C ALA A 188 -12.71 3.53 14.19
N ALA A 189 -14.01 3.59 14.51
CA ALA A 189 -14.52 3.31 15.85
C ALA A 189 -14.27 1.85 16.30
N PHE A 190 -14.33 0.89 15.38
CA PHE A 190 -14.00 -0.51 15.68
C PHE A 190 -12.48 -0.70 15.87
N THR A 191 -11.67 -0.14 14.95
CA THR A 191 -10.22 -0.34 14.94
C THR A 191 -9.55 0.34 16.14
N GLU A 192 -10.07 1.49 16.59
CA GLU A 192 -9.58 2.21 17.77
C GLU A 192 -9.77 1.41 19.07
N LYS A 193 -10.79 0.54 19.11
CA LYS A 193 -11.09 -0.32 20.27
C LYS A 193 -10.35 -1.65 20.26
N LEU A 194 -9.50 -1.91 19.27
CA LEU A 194 -8.71 -3.13 19.24
C LEU A 194 -7.74 -3.16 20.43
N PRO A 195 -7.65 -4.28 21.17
CA PRO A 195 -6.94 -4.35 22.45
C PRO A 195 -5.41 -4.35 22.33
N PHE A 196 -4.88 -4.39 21.11
CA PHE A 196 -3.45 -4.41 20.81
C PHE A 196 -3.15 -3.67 19.51
N ILE A 197 -2.36 -2.61 19.56
CA ILE A 197 -1.98 -1.79 18.39
C ILE A 197 -0.47 -1.55 18.27
N GLU A 198 0.28 -1.95 19.29
CA GLU A 198 1.73 -1.73 19.40
C GLU A 198 2.52 -2.79 18.63
N ASP A 199 3.84 -2.60 18.58
CA ASP A 199 4.74 -3.62 18.07
C ASP A 199 4.72 -4.88 18.95
N TYR A 200 4.90 -6.02 18.31
CA TYR A 200 4.94 -7.31 19.01
C TYR A 200 6.07 -7.38 20.03
N PRO A 201 5.80 -7.85 21.25
CA PRO A 201 6.85 -8.15 22.20
C PRO A 201 7.68 -9.34 21.70
N GLY A 202 8.98 -9.33 22.01
CA GLY A 202 9.86 -10.44 21.70
C GLY A 202 9.37 -11.76 22.31
N GLY A 203 9.44 -12.84 21.54
CA GLY A 203 9.03 -14.18 21.98
C GLY A 203 7.54 -14.51 21.80
N THR A 204 6.73 -13.64 21.19
CA THR A 204 5.38 -14.03 20.76
C THR A 204 5.44 -15.12 19.69
N THR A 205 4.53 -16.09 19.75
CA THR A 205 4.48 -17.20 18.77
C THR A 205 4.01 -16.76 17.37
N LEU A 206 3.44 -15.56 17.25
CA LEU A 206 3.11 -14.96 15.95
C LEU A 206 4.36 -14.50 15.18
N GLN A 207 5.44 -14.13 15.88
CA GLN A 207 6.73 -13.79 15.27
C GLN A 207 7.58 -15.05 15.17
N THR A 208 7.54 -15.67 14.00
CA THR A 208 8.18 -16.95 13.73
C THR A 208 8.66 -17.00 12.27
N VAL A 209 9.17 -18.15 11.85
CA VAL A 209 9.52 -18.43 10.47
C VAL A 209 8.52 -19.44 9.91
N VAL A 210 7.84 -19.06 8.83
CA VAL A 210 6.93 -19.93 8.07
C VAL A 210 7.52 -20.11 6.68
N ASP A 211 7.80 -21.36 6.29
CA ASP A 211 8.35 -21.72 4.98
C ASP A 211 9.61 -20.94 4.58
N GLY A 212 10.45 -20.60 5.56
CA GLY A 212 11.69 -19.84 5.38
C GLY A 212 11.54 -18.31 5.42
N TYR A 213 10.32 -17.80 5.62
CA TYR A 213 10.03 -16.37 5.69
C TYR A 213 9.70 -15.93 7.11
N SER A 214 10.27 -14.80 7.53
CA SER A 214 9.94 -14.18 8.81
C SER A 214 8.56 -13.55 8.75
N THR A 215 7.71 -13.85 9.72
CA THR A 215 6.35 -13.30 9.80
C THR A 215 6.31 -11.87 10.34
N GLN A 216 7.46 -11.29 10.73
CA GLN A 216 7.53 -9.96 11.36
C GLN A 216 6.85 -8.85 10.54
N LYS A 217 6.89 -8.95 9.19
CA LYS A 217 6.27 -7.98 8.28
C LYS A 217 4.98 -8.49 7.62
N PHE A 218 4.47 -9.66 8.01
CA PHE A 218 3.25 -10.22 7.40
C PHE A 218 2.00 -9.52 7.91
N PHE A 219 2.00 -9.12 9.17
CA PHE A 219 0.82 -8.58 9.83
C PHE A 219 0.64 -7.09 9.54
N ILE A 220 -0.61 -6.67 9.42
CA ILE A 220 -0.96 -5.27 9.17
C ILE A 220 -0.55 -4.42 10.38
N ASN A 221 0.05 -3.27 10.12
CA ASN A 221 0.36 -2.29 11.18
C ASN A 221 -0.91 -1.51 11.53
N LYS A 222 -1.38 -1.63 12.77
CA LYS A 222 -2.66 -1.07 13.23
C LYS A 222 -2.60 0.45 13.35
N ASN A 223 -1.44 1.01 13.70
CA ASN A 223 -1.24 2.46 13.72
C ASN A 223 -1.28 3.04 12.29
N VAL A 224 -0.68 2.40 11.28
CA VAL A 224 -0.84 2.83 9.89
C VAL A 224 -2.31 2.78 9.46
N LEU A 225 -3.00 1.67 9.72
CA LEU A 225 -4.43 1.54 9.37
C LEU A 225 -5.30 2.61 10.06
N LEU A 226 -5.08 2.87 11.34
CA LEU A 226 -5.79 3.95 12.06
C LEU A 226 -5.44 5.32 11.47
N GLY A 227 -4.18 5.55 11.12
CA GLY A 227 -3.74 6.75 10.41
C GLY A 227 -4.52 6.95 9.11
N ASP A 228 -4.63 5.89 8.29
CA ASP A 228 -5.36 5.94 7.02
C ASP A 228 -6.86 6.18 7.23
N LEU A 229 -7.49 5.51 8.20
CA LEU A 229 -8.89 5.73 8.55
C LEU A 229 -9.13 7.17 9.01
N TYR A 230 -8.29 7.72 9.89
CA TYR A 230 -8.39 9.11 10.32
C TYR A 230 -8.12 10.11 9.19
N LEU A 231 -7.21 9.78 8.27
CA LEU A 231 -6.93 10.60 7.10
C LEU A 231 -8.14 10.66 6.15
N TRP A 232 -8.85 9.54 5.98
CA TRP A 232 -10.13 9.48 5.27
C TRP A 232 -11.25 10.25 5.98
N GLN A 233 -11.32 10.21 7.32
CA GLN A 233 -12.28 10.98 8.13
C GLN A 233 -12.00 12.50 8.14
N GLY A 234 -10.80 12.92 7.74
CA GLY A 234 -10.35 14.31 7.91
C GLY A 234 -9.90 14.65 9.34
N GLN A 235 -9.64 13.66 10.19
CA GLN A 235 -9.09 13.83 11.53
C GLN A 235 -7.56 13.90 11.48
N TYR A 236 -7.02 14.98 10.91
CA TYR A 236 -5.61 15.07 10.52
C TYR A 236 -4.62 15.00 11.68
N ASP A 237 -4.91 15.60 12.83
CA ASP A 237 -4.04 15.50 14.01
C ASP A 237 -3.97 14.06 14.54
N LYS A 238 -5.11 13.35 14.55
CA LYS A 238 -5.12 11.93 14.92
C LYS A 238 -4.40 11.06 13.89
N ALA A 239 -4.56 11.34 12.61
CA ALA A 239 -3.84 10.63 11.57
C ALA A 239 -2.32 10.80 11.75
N ALA A 240 -1.87 12.04 11.94
CA ALA A 240 -0.47 12.36 12.19
C ALA A 240 0.07 11.67 13.45
N ASP A 241 -0.68 11.62 14.56
CA ASP A 241 -0.31 10.88 15.78
C ASP A 241 -0.01 9.41 15.48
N ARG A 242 -0.91 8.74 14.75
CA ARG A 242 -0.76 7.31 14.47
C ARG A 242 0.41 7.03 13.53
N TYR A 243 0.59 7.83 12.50
CA TYR A 243 1.74 7.68 11.61
C TYR A 243 3.07 7.96 12.31
N LYS A 244 3.14 9.02 13.14
CA LYS A 244 4.36 9.40 13.87
C LYS A 244 4.82 8.29 14.82
N LYS A 245 3.90 7.58 15.48
CA LYS A 245 4.23 6.39 16.31
C LYS A 245 4.95 5.29 15.53
N VAL A 246 4.65 5.13 14.24
CA VAL A 246 5.34 4.16 13.38
C VAL A 246 6.66 4.71 12.86
N MET A 247 6.76 6.02 12.61
CA MET A 247 8.01 6.65 12.19
C MET A 247 9.10 6.66 13.28
N GLU A 248 8.68 6.68 14.54
CA GLU A 248 9.57 6.76 15.70
C GLU A 248 9.58 5.47 16.51
N VAL A 249 9.96 4.38 15.85
CA VAL A 249 10.19 3.10 16.55
C VAL A 249 11.30 3.30 17.59
N ILE A 250 11.01 2.94 18.84
CA ILE A 250 12.02 2.86 19.91
C ILE A 250 12.69 1.49 19.78
N GLY A 251 13.96 1.47 19.37
CA GLY A 251 14.75 0.24 19.32
C GLY A 251 14.94 -0.37 20.72
N SER A 252 15.04 -1.70 20.80
CA SER A 252 15.18 -2.44 22.06
C SER A 252 16.48 -2.18 22.83
N THR A 253 17.45 -1.49 22.24
CA THR A 253 18.79 -1.22 22.81
C THR A 253 19.14 0.28 22.90
N GLY A 254 18.16 1.18 22.77
CA GLY A 254 18.39 2.63 22.79
C GLY A 254 18.75 3.22 21.42
N VAL A 255 19.63 4.24 21.39
CA VAL A 255 19.99 4.98 20.16
C VAL A 255 21.02 4.20 19.33
N GLY A 256 20.53 3.30 18.46
CA GLY A 256 21.35 2.53 17.50
C GLY A 256 20.95 2.73 16.04
N GLU A 257 21.54 1.96 15.12
CA GLU A 257 21.24 2.05 13.67
C GLU A 257 19.77 1.80 13.35
N GLN A 258 19.13 0.81 13.98
CA GLN A 258 17.70 0.57 13.82
C GLN A 258 16.89 1.80 14.23
N PHE A 259 17.17 2.36 15.41
CA PHE A 259 16.51 3.56 15.90
C PHE A 259 16.64 4.68 14.87
N LEU A 260 17.84 4.98 14.37
CA LEU A 260 18.10 6.11 13.48
C LEU A 260 17.60 5.94 12.04
N ASN A 261 17.40 4.70 11.56
CA ASN A 261 17.12 4.43 10.14
C ASN A 261 15.70 3.90 9.89
N GLN A 262 15.14 3.10 10.80
CA GLN A 262 13.89 2.39 10.54
C GLN A 262 12.73 3.38 10.35
N TYR A 263 12.11 3.31 9.17
CA TYR A 263 10.97 4.11 8.74
C TYR A 263 11.21 5.62 8.68
N ARG A 264 12.47 6.08 8.67
CA ARG A 264 12.82 7.51 8.66
C ARG A 264 13.29 8.04 7.32
N ILE A 265 13.33 7.22 6.26
CA ILE A 265 13.89 7.61 4.94
C ILE A 265 15.28 8.23 5.16
N SER A 266 16.18 7.42 5.73
CA SER A 266 17.51 7.89 6.11
C SER A 266 18.51 7.77 4.96
N SER A 267 19.54 8.63 4.98
CA SER A 267 20.67 8.54 4.04
C SER A 267 21.46 7.23 4.12
N PHE A 268 21.34 6.50 5.24
CA PHE A 268 22.03 5.24 5.49
C PHE A 268 21.18 4.02 5.14
N ALA A 269 19.89 4.20 4.81
CA ALA A 269 19.00 3.09 4.49
C ALA A 269 19.30 2.41 3.15
N ASN A 270 20.27 2.92 2.39
CA ASN A 270 20.71 2.34 1.13
C ASN A 270 19.52 2.09 0.16
N ALA A 271 18.62 3.06 0.18
CA ALA A 271 17.33 3.10 -0.49
C ALA A 271 17.22 4.28 -1.48
N GLY A 272 18.34 4.99 -1.70
CA GLY A 272 18.42 6.16 -2.57
C GLY A 272 18.90 5.85 -3.98
N VAL A 273 18.74 6.81 -4.87
CA VAL A 273 19.34 6.80 -6.21
C VAL A 273 20.80 7.22 -6.10
N GLY A 274 21.71 6.44 -6.68
CA GLY A 274 23.15 6.70 -6.62
C GLY A 274 23.84 6.56 -7.97
N TYR A 275 24.94 7.30 -8.14
CA TYR A 275 25.81 7.26 -9.31
C TYR A 275 27.24 7.01 -8.85
N SER A 276 27.96 6.12 -9.53
CA SER A 276 29.37 5.86 -9.22
C SER A 276 30.30 6.96 -9.72
N ARG A 277 29.84 7.82 -10.65
CA ARG A 277 30.56 9.01 -11.12
C ARG A 277 29.61 10.20 -11.23
N ALA A 278 30.06 11.36 -10.76
CA ALA A 278 29.28 12.60 -10.87
C ALA A 278 29.10 13.00 -12.36
N PHE A 279 27.93 13.54 -12.70
CA PHE A 279 27.58 13.99 -14.06
C PHE A 279 27.64 12.92 -15.17
N ASP A 280 27.72 11.63 -14.82
CA ASP A 280 27.71 10.53 -15.77
C ASP A 280 26.49 9.63 -15.54
N ALA A 281 25.47 9.80 -16.40
CA ALA A 281 24.22 9.03 -16.32
C ALA A 281 24.43 7.52 -16.51
N THR A 282 25.49 7.11 -17.21
CA THR A 282 25.81 5.69 -17.46
C THR A 282 26.30 4.99 -16.20
N SER A 283 26.67 5.77 -15.17
CA SER A 283 27.22 5.29 -13.91
C SER A 283 26.17 5.00 -12.84
N LEU A 284 24.87 5.03 -13.20
CA LEU A 284 23.73 4.73 -12.33
C LEU A 284 23.89 3.36 -11.66
N VAL A 285 23.75 3.32 -10.34
CA VAL A 285 23.95 2.10 -9.54
C VAL A 285 22.64 1.30 -9.46
N TYR A 286 22.69 0.05 -9.93
CA TYR A 286 21.54 -0.88 -9.94
C TYR A 286 21.61 -1.98 -8.89
N THR A 287 22.79 -2.28 -8.37
CA THR A 287 23.04 -3.41 -7.44
C THR A 287 22.99 -2.98 -5.98
N ASN A 288 22.75 -1.69 -5.72
CA ASN A 288 22.64 -1.11 -4.40
C ASN A 288 21.82 0.20 -4.51
N GLY A 289 20.89 0.48 -3.58
CA GLY A 289 20.04 1.68 -3.64
C GLY A 289 18.57 1.41 -3.97
N TRP A 290 17.90 2.37 -4.63
CA TRP A 290 16.44 2.42 -4.77
C TRP A 290 15.82 1.15 -5.38
N ARG A 291 16.41 0.56 -6.43
CA ARG A 291 15.96 -0.73 -6.98
C ARG A 291 15.96 -1.83 -5.92
N TYR A 292 16.97 -1.84 -5.06
CA TYR A 292 17.23 -2.92 -4.12
C TYR A 292 16.11 -3.05 -3.07
N LEU A 293 15.34 -1.98 -2.84
CA LEU A 293 14.10 -2.00 -2.05
C LEU A 293 13.13 -3.12 -2.46
N PHE A 294 13.13 -3.49 -3.74
CA PHE A 294 12.16 -4.42 -4.32
C PHE A 294 12.70 -5.84 -4.55
N GLU A 295 13.98 -6.09 -4.29
CA GLU A 295 14.58 -7.42 -4.43
C GLU A 295 15.30 -7.94 -3.18
N ARG A 296 15.55 -7.08 -2.18
CA ARG A 296 16.17 -7.45 -0.91
C ARG A 296 15.47 -8.60 -0.20
N PRO A 297 16.22 -9.52 0.44
CA PRO A 297 15.65 -10.54 1.31
C PRO A 297 15.20 -9.93 2.64
N GLN A 298 14.26 -10.60 3.33
CA GLN A 298 13.66 -10.09 4.57
C GLN A 298 14.63 -10.10 5.78
N VAL A 299 15.73 -10.84 5.67
CA VAL A 299 16.77 -10.91 6.71
C VAL A 299 17.66 -9.65 6.74
N ASP A 300 17.61 -8.81 5.70
CA ASP A 300 18.41 -7.59 5.63
C ASP A 300 17.83 -6.51 6.56
N ASN A 301 18.71 -5.78 7.24
CA ASN A 301 18.32 -4.64 8.06
C ASN A 301 17.61 -3.57 7.23
N GLU A 302 18.11 -3.26 6.03
CA GLU A 302 17.54 -2.21 5.19
C GLU A 302 16.17 -2.58 4.63
N PHE A 303 15.90 -3.86 4.40
CA PHE A 303 14.53 -4.32 4.12
C PHE A 303 13.62 -3.96 5.30
N ASN A 304 14.07 -4.24 6.53
CA ASN A 304 13.29 -3.95 7.74
C ASN A 304 13.20 -2.46 8.05
N TRP A 305 14.15 -1.65 7.58
CA TRP A 305 14.12 -0.19 7.72
C TRP A 305 13.13 0.47 6.76
N GLU A 306 12.84 -0.12 5.60
CA GLU A 306 11.87 0.42 4.64
C GLU A 306 10.49 -0.26 4.77
N MET A 307 10.42 -1.58 4.89
CA MET A 307 9.19 -2.34 4.76
C MET A 307 8.38 -2.42 6.07
N ILE A 308 7.11 -2.04 6.00
CA ILE A 308 6.18 -2.08 7.14
C ILE A 308 5.27 -3.30 7.04
N TRP A 309 4.68 -3.51 5.86
CA TRP A 309 3.75 -4.61 5.60
C TRP A 309 4.03 -5.22 4.22
N SER A 310 4.41 -6.50 4.20
CA SER A 310 4.70 -7.24 2.98
C SER A 310 4.43 -8.73 3.14
N LEU A 311 3.87 -9.33 2.08
CA LEU A 311 3.57 -10.76 2.01
C LEU A 311 4.41 -11.40 0.89
N PRO A 312 5.21 -12.45 1.18
CA PRO A 312 6.02 -13.11 0.17
C PRO A 312 5.17 -14.00 -0.73
N PHE A 313 5.67 -14.28 -1.93
CA PHE A 313 5.21 -15.37 -2.78
C PHE A 313 6.36 -16.34 -3.01
N ASP A 314 6.07 -17.63 -2.92
CA ASP A 314 7.04 -18.70 -3.09
C ASP A 314 6.39 -19.92 -3.75
N LYS A 315 7.20 -20.83 -4.29
CA LYS A 315 6.71 -22.12 -4.80
C LYS A 315 6.20 -23.05 -3.70
N ASN A 316 6.56 -22.78 -2.44
CA ASN A 316 6.23 -23.63 -1.30
C ASN A 316 4.80 -23.44 -0.78
N PHE A 317 4.11 -22.37 -1.17
CA PHE A 317 2.74 -22.08 -0.72
C PHE A 317 1.93 -21.33 -1.78
N GLU A 318 0.62 -21.49 -1.72
CA GLU A 318 -0.33 -20.75 -2.57
C GLU A 318 -0.73 -19.41 -1.92
N PRO A 319 -1.18 -18.42 -2.71
CA PRO A 319 -1.30 -18.44 -4.17
C PRO A 319 0.03 -18.19 -4.89
N VAL A 320 0.16 -18.71 -6.11
CA VAL A 320 1.22 -18.31 -7.05
C VAL A 320 1.24 -16.80 -7.27
N ASN A 321 2.43 -16.18 -7.29
CA ASN A 321 2.62 -14.74 -7.52
C ASN A 321 1.89 -14.25 -8.79
N PRO A 322 0.80 -13.47 -8.65
CA PRO A 322 0.02 -13.01 -9.80
C PRO A 322 0.71 -11.89 -10.57
N PHE A 323 1.66 -11.19 -9.96
CA PHE A 323 2.33 -10.05 -10.58
C PHE A 323 3.24 -10.47 -11.74
N ILE A 324 3.75 -11.70 -11.74
CA ILE A 324 4.51 -12.24 -12.85
C ILE A 324 3.63 -12.37 -14.09
N ASP A 325 2.42 -12.91 -13.94
CA ASP A 325 1.43 -13.00 -15.02
C ASP A 325 1.08 -11.61 -15.59
N MET A 326 0.87 -10.65 -14.69
CA MET A 326 0.49 -9.28 -15.05
C MET A 326 1.59 -8.51 -15.78
N PHE A 327 2.84 -8.59 -15.31
CA PHE A 327 3.91 -7.68 -15.75
C PHE A 327 5.00 -8.32 -16.60
N SER A 328 5.22 -9.63 -16.53
CA SER A 328 6.37 -10.23 -17.20
C SER A 328 6.05 -10.61 -18.66
N PRO A 329 6.84 -10.17 -19.65
CA PRO A 329 6.76 -10.69 -21.02
C PRO A 329 7.39 -12.08 -21.20
N SER A 330 8.08 -12.59 -20.19
CA SER A 330 8.71 -13.92 -20.21
C SER A 330 8.23 -14.71 -19.00
N GLY A 331 7.51 -15.82 -19.24
CA GLY A 331 6.89 -16.63 -18.18
C GLY A 331 5.62 -16.03 -17.54
N GLY A 332 5.18 -14.88 -18.03
CA GLY A 332 3.89 -14.25 -17.76
C GLY A 332 3.17 -13.84 -19.04
N SER A 333 1.97 -13.29 -18.91
CA SER A 333 1.13 -12.87 -20.05
C SER A 333 1.33 -11.40 -20.44
N TYR A 334 2.04 -10.60 -19.64
CA TYR A 334 2.31 -9.18 -19.89
C TYR A 334 1.04 -8.41 -20.25
N LEU A 335 0.13 -8.33 -19.28
CA LEU A 335 -1.21 -7.79 -19.43
C LEU A 335 -1.27 -6.27 -19.22
N VAL A 336 -0.36 -5.72 -18.42
CA VAL A 336 -0.29 -4.29 -18.09
C VAL A 336 1.14 -3.77 -18.16
N GLN A 337 1.25 -2.47 -18.42
CA GLN A 337 2.48 -1.73 -18.63
C GLN A 337 2.41 -0.36 -17.97
N PRO A 338 3.54 0.37 -17.85
CA PRO A 338 3.51 1.78 -17.49
C PRO A 338 2.68 2.56 -18.50
N ALA A 339 1.81 3.44 -18.03
CA ALA A 339 1.19 4.43 -18.89
C ALA A 339 2.25 5.43 -19.38
N GLN A 340 2.07 5.96 -20.59
CA GLN A 340 2.94 7.02 -21.10
C GLN A 340 2.94 8.24 -20.17
N GLN A 341 1.81 8.56 -19.53
CA GLN A 341 1.73 9.62 -18.52
C GLN A 341 2.68 9.40 -17.33
N ALA A 342 2.84 8.15 -16.85
CA ALA A 342 3.79 7.86 -15.77
C ALA A 342 5.24 8.05 -16.24
N ILE A 343 5.56 7.61 -17.46
CA ILE A 343 6.88 7.81 -18.08
C ILE A 343 7.18 9.31 -18.20
N ASP A 344 6.23 10.11 -18.68
CA ASP A 344 6.37 11.56 -18.79
C ASP A 344 6.57 12.22 -17.43
N ASN A 345 5.92 11.73 -16.37
CA ASN A 345 6.11 12.25 -15.02
C ASN A 345 7.58 12.15 -14.60
N TRP A 346 8.24 11.00 -14.78
CA TRP A 346 9.67 10.87 -14.46
C TRP A 346 10.56 11.71 -15.40
N ASN A 347 10.27 11.72 -16.70
CA ASN A 347 11.04 12.49 -17.69
C ASN A 347 10.90 14.01 -17.53
N SER A 348 9.87 14.49 -16.83
CA SER A 348 9.67 15.91 -16.55
C SER A 348 10.40 16.42 -15.29
N GLN A 349 10.99 15.52 -14.51
CA GLN A 349 11.73 15.92 -13.30
C GLN A 349 13.16 16.31 -13.62
N ALA A 350 13.83 16.95 -12.66
CA ALA A 350 15.27 17.20 -12.73
C ALA A 350 15.95 16.68 -11.46
N GLN A 351 17.07 15.99 -11.64
CA GLN A 351 17.98 15.62 -10.58
C GLN A 351 19.07 16.67 -10.39
N VAL A 352 19.55 16.77 -9.16
CA VAL A 352 20.62 17.67 -8.74
C VAL A 352 21.79 16.87 -8.18
N TYR A 353 23.00 17.37 -8.44
CA TYR A 353 24.21 16.94 -7.77
C TYR A 353 24.44 17.87 -6.58
N THR A 354 24.65 17.26 -5.42
CA THR A 354 24.87 17.96 -4.15
C THR A 354 26.36 18.23 -3.96
N ILE A 355 26.74 19.51 -3.84
CA ILE A 355 28.10 19.92 -3.49
C ILE A 355 28.07 20.54 -2.10
N THR A 356 28.72 19.87 -1.16
CA THR A 356 28.92 20.39 0.19
C THR A 356 30.20 21.24 0.22
N PRO A 357 30.12 22.56 0.43
CA PRO A 357 31.31 23.40 0.54
C PRO A 357 32.14 23.00 1.77
N ASN A 358 33.46 23.16 1.68
CA ASN A 358 34.36 22.92 2.82
C ASN A 358 34.53 24.18 3.72
N THR A 359 33.56 25.10 3.72
CA THR A 359 33.63 26.37 4.46
C THR A 359 32.36 26.62 5.26
N ALA A 360 32.53 27.19 6.46
CA ALA A 360 31.47 27.44 7.45
C ALA A 360 30.41 28.47 7.03
N THR A 361 30.62 29.17 5.92
CA THR A 361 29.82 30.34 5.53
C THR A 361 29.03 30.10 4.25
N ALA A 362 29.07 28.89 3.70
CA ALA A 362 28.45 28.58 2.43
C ALA A 362 27.44 27.43 2.60
N ALA A 363 26.23 27.65 2.10
CA ALA A 363 25.23 26.60 2.00
C ALA A 363 25.59 25.58 0.92
N GLU A 364 25.02 24.38 1.04
CA GLU A 364 25.05 23.34 0.03
C GLU A 364 24.60 23.87 -1.33
N ILE A 365 25.40 23.58 -2.36
CA ILE A 365 25.10 24.00 -3.73
C ILE A 365 24.45 22.83 -4.45
N LEU A 366 23.21 23.05 -4.89
CA LEU A 366 22.51 22.15 -5.80
C LEU A 366 22.82 22.54 -7.24
N ARG A 367 23.52 21.68 -7.96
CA ARG A 367 23.75 21.86 -9.40
C ARG A 367 22.84 20.94 -10.18
N ASP A 368 22.22 21.45 -11.24
CA ASP A 368 21.45 20.61 -12.16
C ASP A 368 22.36 19.49 -12.70
N ASN A 369 21.85 18.27 -12.68
CA ASN A 369 22.60 17.06 -13.03
C ASN A 369 21.97 16.38 -14.24
N PHE A 370 20.77 15.81 -14.08
CA PHE A 370 20.07 15.14 -15.17
C PHE A 370 18.63 15.66 -15.28
N PRO A 371 18.12 15.94 -16.48
CA PRO A 371 16.75 16.40 -16.69
C PRO A 371 15.72 15.25 -16.69
N TRP A 372 15.86 14.29 -15.77
CA TRP A 372 14.88 13.24 -15.52
C TRP A 372 15.04 12.64 -14.12
N ASP A 373 14.01 11.92 -13.65
CA ASP A 373 14.05 11.11 -12.43
C ASP A 373 14.50 9.67 -12.74
N ALA A 374 15.66 9.27 -12.22
CA ALA A 374 16.19 7.92 -12.44
C ALA A 374 15.38 6.80 -11.78
N ARG A 375 14.45 7.11 -10.86
CA ARG A 375 13.46 6.12 -10.39
C ARG A 375 12.67 5.50 -11.52
N GLY A 376 12.47 6.20 -12.64
CA GLY A 376 11.88 5.65 -13.86
C GLY A 376 12.61 4.40 -14.34
N ALA A 377 13.96 4.44 -14.42
CA ALA A 377 14.80 3.33 -14.89
C ALA A 377 14.81 2.10 -13.95
N PHE A 378 14.40 2.29 -12.70
CA PHE A 378 14.19 1.21 -11.72
C PHE A 378 12.72 0.76 -11.63
N THR A 379 11.78 1.62 -11.99
CA THR A 379 10.36 1.29 -11.93
C THR A 379 9.93 0.50 -13.16
N TYR A 380 10.48 0.84 -14.33
CA TYR A 380 10.24 0.13 -15.57
C TYR A 380 11.52 -0.06 -16.40
N LYS A 381 11.49 -1.03 -17.32
CA LYS A 381 12.54 -1.26 -18.32
C LYS A 381 11.95 -1.54 -19.69
N LEU A 382 12.69 -1.22 -20.74
CA LEU A 382 12.38 -1.71 -22.08
C LEU A 382 12.94 -3.14 -22.24
N ILE A 383 12.05 -4.12 -22.37
CA ILE A 383 12.40 -5.51 -22.67
C ILE A 383 11.86 -5.82 -24.07
N ASN A 384 12.76 -6.03 -25.04
CA ASN A 384 12.41 -6.20 -26.46
C ASN A 384 11.50 -5.07 -26.99
N GLY A 385 11.81 -3.83 -26.63
CA GLY A 385 11.05 -2.64 -27.02
C GLY A 385 9.74 -2.40 -26.25
N LYS A 386 9.36 -3.28 -25.30
CA LYS A 386 8.14 -3.16 -24.50
C LYS A 386 8.43 -2.57 -23.12
N PRO A 387 7.69 -1.56 -22.63
CA PRO A 387 7.88 -1.03 -21.29
C PRO A 387 7.28 -1.98 -20.23
N VAL A 388 8.13 -2.52 -19.37
CA VAL A 388 7.80 -3.55 -18.39
C VAL A 388 7.94 -2.98 -16.98
N ILE A 389 6.90 -3.10 -16.16
CA ILE A 389 6.94 -2.73 -14.73
C ILE A 389 7.83 -3.74 -13.98
N MET A 390 8.88 -3.26 -13.32
CA MET A 390 9.95 -4.11 -12.79
C MET A 390 9.87 -4.39 -11.28
N LYS A 391 9.20 -3.54 -10.48
CA LYS A 391 9.17 -3.65 -9.01
C LYS A 391 8.83 -5.06 -8.51
N TYR A 392 7.93 -5.77 -9.20
CA TYR A 392 7.53 -7.14 -8.82
C TYR A 392 8.29 -8.27 -9.52
N LEU A 393 9.19 -7.92 -10.44
CA LEU A 393 9.88 -8.87 -11.31
C LEU A 393 11.35 -9.05 -10.96
N TYR A 394 11.91 -8.22 -10.08
CA TYR A 394 13.33 -8.27 -9.77
C TYR A 394 13.80 -9.56 -9.07
N ASN A 395 12.92 -10.22 -8.31
CA ASN A 395 13.21 -11.55 -7.76
C ASN A 395 12.96 -12.70 -8.77
N TYR A 396 12.35 -12.40 -9.92
CA TYR A 396 11.95 -13.41 -10.91
C TYR A 396 12.81 -13.38 -12.19
N LEU A 397 13.11 -12.20 -12.73
CA LEU A 397 13.89 -12.03 -13.95
C LEU A 397 15.36 -11.78 -13.64
N GLY A 398 16.24 -12.52 -14.32
CA GLY A 398 17.68 -12.34 -14.24
C GLY A 398 18.19 -11.15 -15.07
N ALA A 399 19.51 -10.95 -15.09
CA ALA A 399 20.14 -9.88 -15.85
C ALA A 399 19.90 -9.96 -17.36
N ASN A 400 19.60 -11.15 -17.88
CA ASN A 400 19.23 -11.40 -19.28
C ASN A 400 17.73 -11.19 -19.56
N ASN A 401 16.96 -10.68 -18.60
CA ASN A 401 15.50 -10.50 -18.67
C ASN A 401 14.71 -11.80 -18.87
N LEU A 402 15.32 -12.96 -18.58
CA LEU A 402 14.64 -14.26 -18.56
C LEU A 402 14.37 -14.71 -17.12
N PRO A 403 13.37 -15.58 -16.90
CA PRO A 403 13.13 -16.18 -15.59
C PRO A 403 14.40 -16.84 -15.04
N VAL A 404 14.79 -16.50 -13.81
CA VAL A 404 15.91 -17.16 -13.10
C VAL A 404 15.61 -18.64 -12.88
N SER A 405 14.33 -18.97 -12.69
CA SER A 405 13.83 -20.34 -12.66
C SER A 405 12.47 -20.41 -13.34
N THR A 406 12.26 -21.42 -14.19
CA THR A 406 10.95 -21.71 -14.80
C THR A 406 9.99 -22.42 -13.85
N PHE A 407 10.51 -22.99 -12.74
CA PHE A 407 9.75 -23.77 -11.76
C PHE A 407 9.36 -22.95 -10.51
N SER A 408 9.76 -21.69 -10.43
CA SER A 408 9.47 -20.84 -9.29
C SER A 408 9.01 -19.46 -9.74
N LYS A 409 8.05 -18.91 -9.02
CA LYS A 409 7.47 -17.59 -9.25
C LYS A 409 7.61 -16.74 -7.97
N PRO A 410 8.84 -16.49 -7.49
CA PRO A 410 9.06 -15.80 -6.22
C PRO A 410 8.69 -14.32 -6.35
N GLY A 411 8.47 -13.68 -5.23
CA GLY A 411 8.27 -12.23 -5.17
C GLY A 411 7.68 -11.80 -3.85
N LYS A 412 7.24 -10.54 -3.80
CA LYS A 412 6.60 -9.97 -2.62
C LYS A 412 5.48 -9.06 -3.06
N TRP A 413 4.41 -9.05 -2.28
CA TRP A 413 3.41 -7.99 -2.33
C TRP A 413 3.83 -6.90 -1.34
N PHE A 414 4.04 -5.70 -1.87
CA PHE A 414 4.38 -4.52 -1.10
C PHE A 414 3.09 -3.78 -0.78
N LEU A 415 2.66 -3.79 0.49
CA LEU A 415 1.40 -3.18 0.91
C LEU A 415 1.63 -1.81 1.57
N THR A 416 2.68 -1.72 2.39
CA THR A 416 3.05 -0.45 3.04
C THR A 416 4.55 -0.43 3.31
N ARG A 417 5.19 0.70 2.99
CA ARG A 417 6.58 0.99 3.31
C ARG A 417 6.75 2.40 3.86
N ALA A 418 7.95 2.74 4.30
CA ALA A 418 8.28 4.04 4.89
C ALA A 418 7.85 5.22 3.99
N ALA A 419 7.96 5.08 2.68
CA ALA A 419 7.51 6.10 1.74
C ALA A 419 6.00 6.38 1.79
N THR A 420 5.16 5.32 1.85
CA THR A 420 3.71 5.44 2.08
C THR A 420 3.45 6.21 3.37
N LEU A 421 4.09 5.78 4.46
CA LEU A 421 3.95 6.38 5.78
C LEU A 421 4.30 7.88 5.76
N HIS A 422 5.40 8.26 5.12
CA HIS A 422 5.84 9.65 5.02
C HIS A 422 4.92 10.51 4.16
N LEU A 423 4.40 10.00 3.04
CA LEU A 423 3.47 10.74 2.18
C LEU A 423 2.13 10.95 2.89
N HIS A 424 1.58 9.91 3.52
CA HIS A 424 0.31 10.02 4.25
C HIS A 424 0.44 10.93 5.49
N TYR A 425 1.54 10.83 6.23
CA TYR A 425 1.84 11.76 7.32
C TYR A 425 1.99 13.20 6.83
N SER A 426 2.72 13.41 5.73
CA SER A 426 2.91 14.74 5.16
C SER A 426 1.57 15.34 4.71
N GLU A 427 0.68 14.51 4.19
CA GLU A 427 -0.67 14.94 3.87
C GLU A 427 -1.48 15.32 5.10
N ALA A 428 -1.46 14.51 6.15
CA ALA A 428 -2.10 14.82 7.42
C ALA A 428 -1.54 16.13 8.02
N ALA A 429 -0.21 16.26 8.10
CA ALA A 429 0.46 17.46 8.60
C ALA A 429 0.12 18.71 7.77
N ASN A 430 0.10 18.59 6.44
CA ASN A 430 -0.28 19.69 5.55
C ASN A 430 -1.72 20.15 5.83
N ARG A 431 -2.66 19.19 5.96
CA ARG A 431 -4.07 19.49 6.23
C ARG A 431 -4.34 19.96 7.65
N ALA A 432 -3.46 19.68 8.59
CA ALA A 432 -3.42 20.29 9.93
C ALA A 432 -2.70 21.66 9.96
N GLY A 433 -2.37 22.24 8.80
CA GLY A 433 -1.75 23.55 8.70
C GLY A 433 -0.23 23.57 8.94
N LYS A 434 0.43 22.41 9.04
CA LYS A 434 1.89 22.29 9.21
C LYS A 434 2.58 22.11 7.85
N TYR A 435 2.24 22.96 6.89
CA TYR A 435 2.68 22.86 5.49
C TYR A 435 4.20 22.92 5.32
N LYS A 436 4.94 23.70 6.14
CA LYS A 436 6.42 23.72 6.08
C LYS A 436 7.03 22.36 6.47
N LEU A 437 6.45 21.68 7.46
CA LEU A 437 6.91 20.34 7.88
C LEU A 437 6.63 19.31 6.78
N ALA A 438 5.40 19.29 6.26
CA ALA A 438 5.03 18.43 5.13
C ALA A 438 5.94 18.67 3.92
N TYR A 439 6.18 19.94 3.59
CA TYR A 439 7.09 20.36 2.53
C TYR A 439 8.52 19.81 2.71
N ALA A 440 9.05 19.90 3.93
CA ALA A 440 10.39 19.44 4.26
C ALA A 440 10.52 17.92 4.09
N LEU A 441 9.58 17.14 4.65
CA LEU A 441 9.60 15.67 4.61
C LEU A 441 9.48 15.11 3.19
N VAL A 442 8.66 15.73 2.34
CA VAL A 442 8.53 15.33 0.94
C VAL A 442 9.79 15.71 0.16
N ASN A 443 10.38 16.87 0.43
CA ASN A 443 11.58 17.34 -0.26
C ASN A 443 12.88 16.70 0.27
N LYS A 444 13.73 17.49 0.94
CA LYS A 444 15.11 17.11 1.32
C LYS A 444 15.29 16.93 2.83
N GLY A 445 14.19 16.66 3.53
CA GLY A 445 14.18 16.42 4.97
C GLY A 445 14.19 17.71 5.80
N ILE A 446 14.00 17.53 7.11
CA ILE A 446 13.85 18.65 8.05
C ILE A 446 15.17 19.36 8.28
N ASN A 447 16.28 18.63 8.36
CA ASN A 447 17.61 19.19 8.52
C ASN A 447 17.87 20.26 7.44
N TYR A 448 17.60 19.95 6.18
CA TYR A 448 17.80 20.90 5.07
C TYR A 448 16.83 22.09 5.12
N HIS A 449 15.53 21.85 5.31
CA HIS A 449 14.49 22.90 5.13
C HIS A 449 14.23 23.77 6.38
N TYR A 450 14.82 23.40 7.51
CA TYR A 450 14.80 24.18 8.75
C TYR A 450 16.17 24.76 9.11
N ASP A 451 17.11 24.72 8.18
CA ASP A 451 18.42 25.36 8.28
C ASP A 451 18.45 26.62 7.40
N PRO A 452 18.79 27.80 7.93
CA PRO A 452 18.99 29.00 7.11
C PRO A 452 20.20 28.90 6.15
N LEU A 453 21.15 28.01 6.42
CA LEU A 453 22.35 27.73 5.61
C LEU A 453 22.51 26.22 5.39
N PRO A 454 21.60 25.59 4.60
CA PRO A 454 21.46 24.14 4.55
C PRO A 454 22.74 23.40 4.15
N GLY A 455 22.92 22.21 4.73
CA GLY A 455 24.02 21.28 4.43
C GLY A 455 25.39 21.67 5.00
N ASN A 456 25.42 22.66 5.89
CA ASN A 456 26.60 23.04 6.66
C ASN A 456 26.56 22.44 8.09
N ASN A 457 26.58 21.12 8.18
CA ASN A 457 26.42 20.40 9.47
C ASN A 457 27.69 20.42 10.34
N ARG A 458 28.75 21.12 9.91
CA ARG A 458 30.09 21.03 10.52
C ARG A 458 30.48 22.16 11.46
N ILE A 459 29.80 23.32 11.46
CA ILE A 459 30.43 24.54 12.05
C ILE A 459 29.46 25.46 12.83
N GLY A 460 28.17 25.12 12.97
CA GLY A 460 27.17 26.00 13.57
C GLY A 460 26.56 25.52 14.89
N ASP A 461 26.19 26.47 15.75
CA ASP A 461 25.25 26.21 16.84
C ASP A 461 23.87 25.90 16.24
N VAL A 462 23.54 24.61 16.20
CA VAL A 462 22.25 24.11 15.70
C VAL A 462 21.14 24.15 16.76
N THR A 463 21.38 24.73 17.95
CA THR A 463 20.42 24.75 19.07
C THR A 463 19.04 25.26 18.67
N ASN A 464 18.99 26.24 17.75
CA ASN A 464 17.74 26.92 17.36
C ASN A 464 17.30 26.67 15.91
N ILE A 465 17.93 25.74 15.19
CA ILE A 465 17.64 25.43 13.78
C ILE A 465 17.50 23.92 13.58
N GLN A 466 17.13 23.48 12.37
CA GLN A 466 16.99 22.05 12.01
C GLN A 466 15.93 21.28 12.83
N GLN A 467 15.02 22.00 13.45
CA GLN A 467 13.92 21.45 14.24
C GLN A 467 12.64 22.26 14.07
N THR A 468 11.52 21.62 14.35
CA THR A 468 10.19 22.17 14.09
C THR A 468 9.66 23.09 15.18
N PHE A 469 10.03 22.86 16.43
CA PHE A 469 9.45 23.53 17.61
C PHE A 469 7.91 23.44 17.70
N LEU A 470 7.32 22.39 17.13
CA LEU A 470 5.88 22.14 17.20
C LEU A 470 5.59 21.12 18.32
N PRO A 471 4.35 21.06 18.86
CA PRO A 471 3.96 19.99 19.76
C PRO A 471 3.81 18.67 19.02
N TRP A 472 3.86 17.56 19.76
CA TRP A 472 3.45 16.25 19.27
C TRP A 472 2.09 16.31 18.55
N PRO A 473 1.93 15.65 17.38
CA PRO A 473 2.86 14.72 16.71
C PRO A 473 3.83 15.38 15.71
N TYR A 474 3.93 16.70 15.72
CA TYR A 474 4.66 17.50 14.74
C TYR A 474 6.07 17.91 15.20
N ASP A 475 6.49 17.44 16.37
CA ASP A 475 7.80 17.64 16.97
C ASP A 475 8.85 16.77 16.30
N PHE A 476 9.58 17.36 15.37
CA PHE A 476 10.75 16.73 14.77
C PHE A 476 12.00 17.54 15.07
N ASP A 477 13.06 16.82 15.43
CA ASP A 477 14.38 17.34 15.72
C ASP A 477 15.43 16.61 14.87
N ALA A 478 15.91 17.31 13.85
CA ALA A 478 16.90 16.83 12.88
C ALA A 478 18.24 17.55 13.04
N ARG A 479 18.54 18.04 14.25
CA ARG A 479 19.80 18.72 14.55
C ARG A 479 20.99 17.82 14.27
N GLU A 480 21.88 18.34 13.43
CA GLU A 480 23.18 17.79 13.06
C GLU A 480 24.22 18.91 13.10
N GLY A 481 24.94 19.05 14.20
CA GLY A 481 25.96 20.08 14.36
C GLY A 481 27.15 19.60 15.17
N ASP A 482 28.33 20.18 14.95
CA ASP A 482 29.57 19.79 15.63
C ASP A 482 30.02 20.81 16.70
N GLY A 483 29.32 21.96 16.83
CA GLY A 483 29.67 23.05 17.74
C GLY A 483 28.48 23.70 18.46
N PRO A 484 27.94 23.11 19.56
CA PRO A 484 28.36 21.84 20.17
C PRO A 484 27.81 20.62 19.42
N ALA A 485 28.36 19.44 19.72
CA ALA A 485 27.98 18.19 19.06
C ALA A 485 26.51 17.82 19.37
N PHE A 486 25.65 17.96 18.37
CA PHE A 486 24.25 17.53 18.40
C PHE A 486 24.01 16.53 17.28
N ARG A 487 23.43 15.38 17.64
CA ARG A 487 22.84 14.41 16.73
C ARG A 487 21.52 13.96 17.34
N ASN A 488 20.40 14.42 16.79
CA ASN A 488 19.08 14.05 17.30
C ASN A 488 18.33 13.11 16.35
N THR A 489 17.24 12.54 16.81
CA THR A 489 16.46 11.43 16.25
C THR A 489 16.25 11.47 14.73
N TRP A 490 16.10 12.66 14.12
CA TRP A 490 15.84 12.83 12.69
C TRP A 490 17.02 13.32 11.84
N TYR A 491 18.22 13.42 12.40
CA TYR A 491 19.36 14.04 11.71
C TYR A 491 19.72 13.35 10.38
N ARG A 492 19.42 12.06 10.24
CA ARG A 492 19.68 11.28 9.01
C ARG A 492 18.55 11.35 7.97
N ASN A 493 17.41 11.96 8.28
CA ASN A 493 16.27 12.03 7.37
C ASN A 493 16.61 12.95 6.19
N ILE A 494 16.48 12.41 4.98
CA ILE A 494 16.79 13.14 3.74
C ILE A 494 15.55 13.45 2.89
N GLY A 495 14.36 13.09 3.37
CA GLY A 495 13.12 13.26 2.64
C GLY A 495 13.01 12.38 1.37
N ILE A 496 11.80 12.32 0.80
CA ILE A 496 11.49 11.41 -0.31
C ILE A 496 12.17 11.85 -1.60
N ARG A 497 12.13 13.14 -1.93
CA ARG A 497 12.80 13.67 -3.13
C ARG A 497 14.32 13.68 -2.96
N GLY A 498 14.79 13.94 -1.75
CA GLY A 498 16.22 13.92 -1.43
C GLY A 498 16.86 12.55 -1.66
N ARG A 499 16.21 11.44 -1.30
CA ARG A 499 16.74 10.09 -1.62
C ARG A 499 16.82 9.81 -3.12
N ALA A 500 16.03 10.50 -3.95
CA ALA A 500 16.06 10.38 -5.40
C ALA A 500 16.99 11.41 -6.07
N ASN A 501 17.67 12.25 -5.28
CA ASN A 501 18.43 13.42 -5.73
C ASN A 501 17.60 14.37 -6.61
N LEU A 502 16.29 14.42 -6.42
CA LEU A 502 15.45 15.35 -7.18
C LEU A 502 15.64 16.78 -6.68
N LYS A 503 15.61 17.72 -7.63
CA LYS A 503 15.54 19.14 -7.32
C LYS A 503 14.34 19.39 -6.41
N PRO A 504 14.52 20.09 -5.27
CA PRO A 504 13.41 20.47 -4.41
C PRO A 504 12.36 21.24 -5.21
N VAL A 505 11.08 20.96 -4.97
CA VAL A 505 10.00 21.68 -5.64
C VAL A 505 9.93 23.09 -5.05
N THR A 506 9.92 24.11 -5.92
CA THR A 506 9.64 25.48 -5.51
C THR A 506 8.12 25.68 -5.52
N LEU A 507 7.55 26.04 -4.37
CA LEU A 507 6.12 26.34 -4.26
C LEU A 507 5.91 27.86 -4.23
N PRO A 508 4.85 28.36 -4.87
CA PRO A 508 4.47 29.76 -4.74
C PRO A 508 4.04 30.05 -3.29
N LEU A 509 4.20 31.31 -2.86
CA LEU A 509 3.87 31.74 -1.49
C LEU A 509 2.35 31.78 -1.22
N THR A 510 1.52 31.64 -2.24
CA THR A 510 0.06 31.63 -2.15
C THR A 510 -0.48 30.19 -2.00
N ASP A 511 -1.62 30.01 -1.32
CA ASP A 511 -2.30 28.72 -1.11
C ASP A 511 -1.37 27.54 -0.80
N SER A 512 -0.63 27.64 0.32
CA SER A 512 0.38 26.64 0.70
C SER A 512 -0.21 25.24 0.89
N VAL A 513 -1.48 25.13 1.35
CA VAL A 513 -2.12 23.83 1.58
C VAL A 513 -2.36 23.10 0.26
N THR A 514 -2.99 23.74 -0.72
CA THR A 514 -3.27 23.12 -2.03
C THR A 514 -1.97 22.81 -2.78
N ASN A 515 -0.99 23.73 -2.73
CA ASN A 515 0.28 23.56 -3.43
C ASN A 515 1.13 22.43 -2.84
N VAL A 516 1.23 22.33 -1.51
CA VAL A 516 1.91 21.20 -0.85
C VAL A 516 1.16 19.90 -1.08
N GLU A 517 -0.17 19.91 -1.09
CA GLU A 517 -0.97 18.70 -1.38
C GLU A 517 -0.76 18.20 -2.82
N ASN A 518 -0.74 19.12 -3.80
CA ASN A 518 -0.41 18.77 -5.18
C ASN A 518 1.00 18.21 -5.30
N MET A 519 1.97 18.78 -4.57
CA MET A 519 3.34 18.27 -4.50
C MET A 519 3.40 16.85 -3.91
N ILE A 520 2.67 16.59 -2.81
CA ILE A 520 2.58 15.26 -2.18
C ILE A 520 2.02 14.23 -3.17
N ILE A 521 0.92 14.55 -3.86
CA ILE A 521 0.29 13.61 -4.80
C ILE A 521 1.14 13.41 -6.07
N ALA A 522 1.88 14.43 -6.50
CA ALA A 522 2.86 14.29 -7.57
C ALA A 522 4.03 13.39 -7.14
N GLU A 523 4.53 13.55 -5.91
CA GLU A 523 5.62 12.72 -5.40
C GLU A 523 5.19 11.26 -5.20
N ASN A 524 3.97 11.04 -4.70
CA ASN A 524 3.35 9.73 -4.62
C ASN A 524 3.35 9.03 -6.00
N ALA A 525 3.05 9.76 -7.08
CA ALA A 525 3.05 9.22 -8.43
C ALA A 525 4.44 8.74 -8.92
N LEU A 526 5.51 9.38 -8.43
CA LEU A 526 6.89 9.05 -8.83
C LEU A 526 7.46 7.93 -7.97
N GLU A 527 7.18 7.98 -6.66
CA GLU A 527 7.76 7.09 -5.67
C GLU A 527 6.99 5.75 -5.57
N LEU A 528 5.66 5.82 -5.46
CA LEU A 528 4.77 4.70 -5.16
C LEU A 528 4.08 4.11 -6.40
N ALA A 529 4.48 4.50 -7.61
CA ALA A 529 3.90 3.98 -8.85
C ALA A 529 3.80 2.45 -8.80
N TYR A 530 2.61 1.92 -9.09
CA TYR A 530 2.31 0.49 -9.14
C TYR A 530 2.30 -0.23 -7.79
N GLU A 531 2.19 0.47 -6.66
CA GLU A 531 2.15 -0.14 -5.32
C GLU A 531 0.72 -0.31 -4.75
N GLY A 532 -0.31 0.03 -5.52
CA GLY A 532 -1.70 -0.31 -5.21
C GLY A 532 -2.44 0.74 -4.38
N GLN A 533 -2.02 2.00 -4.43
CA GLN A 533 -2.63 3.07 -3.63
C GLN A 533 -3.16 4.22 -4.50
N ARG A 534 -2.80 4.26 -5.79
CA ARG A 534 -3.00 5.45 -6.62
C ARG A 534 -4.45 5.90 -6.73
N TRP A 535 -5.37 4.98 -7.01
CA TRP A 535 -6.81 5.30 -7.07
C TRP A 535 -7.34 5.86 -5.75
N SER A 536 -7.03 5.19 -4.64
CA SER A 536 -7.42 5.61 -3.28
C SER A 536 -7.01 7.06 -3.01
N ASP A 537 -5.76 7.42 -3.30
CA ASP A 537 -5.25 8.76 -3.06
C ASP A 537 -5.93 9.82 -3.91
N LEU A 538 -6.10 9.55 -5.21
CA LEU A 538 -6.80 10.48 -6.11
C LEU A 538 -8.25 10.67 -5.69
N LEU A 539 -8.95 9.59 -5.34
CA LEU A 539 -10.34 9.62 -4.91
C LEU A 539 -10.52 10.41 -3.60
N ARG A 540 -9.66 10.14 -2.61
CA ARG A 540 -9.70 10.81 -1.31
C ARG A 540 -9.50 12.32 -1.44
N VAL A 541 -8.53 12.75 -2.26
CA VAL A 541 -8.28 14.17 -2.53
C VAL A 541 -9.46 14.80 -3.27
N ALA A 542 -10.00 14.13 -4.31
CA ALA A 542 -11.14 14.63 -5.07
C ALA A 542 -12.39 14.80 -4.20
N ILE A 543 -12.70 13.82 -3.34
CA ILE A 543 -13.79 13.91 -2.34
C ILE A 543 -13.56 15.08 -1.40
N ARG A 544 -12.38 15.15 -0.77
CA ARG A 544 -12.05 16.17 0.23
C ARG A 544 -12.13 17.59 -0.34
N ARG A 545 -11.60 17.79 -1.55
CA ARG A 545 -11.65 19.09 -2.26
C ARG A 545 -13.01 19.41 -2.83
N ASN A 546 -13.90 18.41 -2.91
CA ASN A 546 -15.12 18.49 -3.72
C ASN A 546 -14.80 18.86 -5.19
N ASP A 547 -13.67 18.38 -5.69
CA ASP A 547 -13.12 18.71 -7.01
C ASP A 547 -13.01 17.45 -7.86
N PRO A 548 -14.00 17.16 -8.73
CA PRO A 548 -13.95 15.98 -9.58
C PRO A 548 -12.93 16.09 -10.72
N ALA A 549 -12.50 17.31 -11.08
CA ALA A 549 -11.49 17.50 -12.12
C ALA A 549 -10.14 16.90 -11.71
N PHE A 550 -9.82 16.92 -10.40
CA PHE A 550 -8.57 16.39 -9.87
C PHE A 550 -8.28 14.94 -10.29
N ILE A 551 -9.28 14.05 -10.23
CA ILE A 551 -9.14 12.66 -10.66
C ILE A 551 -9.46 12.49 -12.15
N ALA A 552 -10.47 13.21 -12.66
CA ALA A 552 -10.92 13.10 -14.05
C ALA A 552 -9.83 13.48 -15.05
N ASP A 553 -9.11 14.57 -14.81
CA ASP A 553 -8.09 15.09 -15.72
C ASP A 553 -6.86 14.18 -15.77
N LYS A 554 -6.44 13.62 -14.63
CA LYS A 554 -5.29 12.69 -14.59
C LYS A 554 -5.56 11.42 -15.38
N ILE A 555 -6.75 10.84 -15.22
CA ILE A 555 -7.16 9.64 -15.96
C ILE A 555 -7.36 9.97 -17.43
N TYR A 556 -7.93 11.13 -17.74
CA TYR A 556 -8.06 11.61 -19.11
C TYR A 556 -6.71 11.74 -19.81
N ASP A 557 -5.72 12.34 -19.15
CA ASP A 557 -4.37 12.54 -19.71
C ASP A 557 -3.67 11.21 -20.00
N LYS A 558 -3.82 10.21 -19.12
CA LYS A 558 -3.41 8.83 -19.39
C LYS A 558 -4.08 8.31 -20.67
N LEU A 559 -5.41 8.34 -20.72
CA LEU A 559 -6.19 7.70 -21.80
C LEU A 559 -5.97 8.38 -23.15
N ARG A 560 -5.71 9.69 -23.20
CA ARG A 560 -5.33 10.37 -24.43
C ARG A 560 -4.01 9.86 -25.02
N LYS A 561 -3.12 9.37 -24.16
CA LYS A 561 -1.79 8.88 -24.53
C LYS A 561 -1.73 7.36 -24.73
N SER A 562 -2.82 6.62 -24.46
CA SER A 562 -2.89 5.16 -24.62
C SER A 562 -3.25 4.70 -26.03
N GLY A 563 -3.55 5.63 -26.94
CA GLY A 563 -4.10 5.34 -28.26
C GLY A 563 -5.63 5.11 -28.26
N LEU A 564 -6.31 5.35 -27.13
CA LEU A 564 -7.76 5.37 -27.06
C LEU A 564 -8.34 6.53 -27.89
N SER A 565 -9.53 6.36 -28.47
CA SER A 565 -10.19 7.44 -29.21
C SER A 565 -10.51 8.63 -28.31
N ALA A 566 -10.44 9.84 -28.87
CA ALA A 566 -10.76 11.06 -28.13
C ALA A 566 -12.19 11.03 -27.54
N GLY A 567 -13.14 10.42 -28.24
CA GLY A 567 -14.51 10.23 -27.77
C GLY A 567 -14.59 9.35 -26.52
N ALA A 568 -13.90 8.21 -26.50
CA ALA A 568 -13.88 7.32 -25.35
C ALA A 568 -13.13 7.93 -24.15
N ALA A 569 -12.00 8.62 -24.39
CA ALA A 569 -11.31 9.36 -23.33
C ALA A 569 -12.19 10.47 -22.73
N ASN A 570 -12.90 11.24 -23.57
CA ASN A 570 -13.87 12.26 -23.11
C ASN A 570 -15.06 11.64 -22.36
N GLY A 571 -15.51 10.44 -22.75
CA GLY A 571 -16.53 9.69 -22.03
C GLY A 571 -16.11 9.32 -20.62
N ALA A 572 -14.90 8.75 -20.47
CA ALA A 572 -14.30 8.46 -19.16
C ALA A 572 -14.17 9.72 -18.30
N ARG A 573 -13.66 10.83 -18.88
CA ARG A 573 -13.57 12.11 -18.18
C ARG A 573 -14.93 12.61 -17.72
N SER A 574 -15.95 12.57 -18.59
CA SER A 574 -17.31 13.06 -18.27
C SER A 574 -17.95 12.27 -17.14
N LYS A 575 -17.79 10.94 -17.14
CA LYS A 575 -18.22 10.07 -16.04
C LYS A 575 -17.59 10.50 -14.71
N LEU A 576 -16.27 10.65 -14.67
CA LEU A 576 -15.56 11.05 -13.45
C LEU A 576 -15.88 12.49 -13.02
N MET A 577 -16.11 13.41 -13.97
CA MET A 577 -16.58 14.77 -13.70
C MET A 577 -17.95 14.79 -13.02
N SER A 578 -18.81 13.81 -13.32
CA SER A 578 -20.13 13.64 -12.70
C SER A 578 -20.10 12.98 -11.31
N LYS A 579 -18.89 12.70 -10.78
CA LYS A 579 -18.66 11.97 -9.52
C LYS A 579 -19.10 10.51 -9.53
N ASP A 580 -19.28 9.92 -10.72
CA ASP A 580 -19.47 8.48 -10.90
C ASP A 580 -18.11 7.77 -10.79
N TRP A 581 -17.61 7.71 -9.55
CA TRP A 581 -16.28 7.19 -9.21
C TRP A 581 -16.30 5.74 -8.75
N PHE A 582 -17.47 5.16 -8.46
CA PHE A 582 -17.58 3.85 -7.86
C PHE A 582 -17.86 2.78 -8.93
N LEU A 583 -17.34 1.58 -8.70
CA LEU A 583 -17.61 0.42 -9.51
C LEU A 583 -19.04 -0.09 -9.23
N PRO A 584 -19.73 -0.64 -10.23
CA PRO A 584 -21.02 -1.27 -10.00
C PRO A 584 -20.86 -2.46 -9.06
N PHE A 585 -21.70 -2.53 -8.03
CA PHE A 585 -21.66 -3.59 -7.04
C PHE A 585 -22.68 -4.69 -7.34
N LYS A 586 -22.27 -5.95 -7.19
CA LYS A 586 -23.14 -7.12 -7.19
C LYS A 586 -22.77 -8.00 -6.02
N PHE A 587 -23.68 -8.08 -5.05
CA PHE A 587 -23.50 -8.93 -3.90
C PHE A 587 -23.49 -10.41 -4.28
#